data_AF-A0A970BWV1-F1
#
_entry.id   AF-A0A970BWV1-F1
#
_cell.length_a   1.000
_cell.length_b   1.000
_cell.length_c   1.000
_cell.angle_alpha   90.00
_cell.angle_beta   90.00
_cell.angle_gamma   90.00
#
_symmetry.space_group_name_H-M   'P 1'
#
loop_
_entity.id
_entity.type
_entity.pdbx_description
1 polymer ?
#
loop_
_entity_poly.entity_id
_entity_poly.type
_entity_poly.pdbx_seq_one_letter_code
_entity_poly.pdbx_strand_id
1 'polypeptide(L)'
;MLGLYDRTPLRRKVDLDGWWDFVIDSDDQGEQARYFSDFPFDESRHTTVPGVWETQAGYEDYQGVAWYRKEFEAPWMGPCLITFGAVAYIAKVWLNGEYLGEHEGDFTSFRFLAELSDDVNELVVRVDNRHTDESLPKAVVDWYPYGGITRSVVCEEIEDAYIERIQIVGHTDGQVDVRAYVRNHSDEDLDLDLTLSVLDAEPIRRTITLGAGVRVVEELRAQIHEPELWSPQDPVLYEAIVTLGDDLYVERFGLREVRTEGPQILLNGEPIWLRGVNRHEDHPDWGFALPERLMLKDIDIILALSCNAVRGSHYPNHPTFLDLCDENGLLFFAEVPGWQYNAHQLSHSPTKDKLGSMLEEMVTEQFNHPSIIVWSLHNECDTEVSR
;
A
#
# COMPACT_ATOMS: atom_id res chain seq x y z
N MET A 1 7.88 -5.89 -8.31
CA MET A 1 7.10 -4.74 -8.85
C MET A 1 5.86 -4.61 -7.96
N LEU A 2 5.58 -3.47 -7.32
CA LEU A 2 4.56 -3.31 -6.26
C LEU A 2 3.11 -3.32 -6.79
N GLY A 3 2.76 -4.35 -7.56
CA GLY A 3 1.48 -4.54 -8.23
C GLY A 3 1.65 -5.07 -9.65
N LEU A 4 0.56 -5.59 -10.23
CA LEU A 4 0.50 -5.92 -11.67
C LEU A 4 0.68 -4.67 -12.54
N TYR A 5 0.43 -3.49 -11.96
CA TYR A 5 0.43 -2.20 -12.61
C TYR A 5 1.60 -1.32 -12.13
N ASP A 6 2.56 -1.07 -13.03
CA ASP A 6 3.69 -0.19 -12.73
C ASP A 6 3.28 1.29 -12.85
N ARG A 7 3.10 1.95 -11.70
CA ARG A 7 2.74 3.37 -11.63
C ARG A 7 3.88 4.32 -12.02
N THR A 8 5.13 3.87 -12.07
CA THR A 8 6.30 4.73 -12.34
C THR A 8 7.24 4.06 -13.35
N PRO A 9 6.78 3.79 -14.58
CA PRO A 9 7.45 2.89 -15.52
C PRO A 9 8.75 3.46 -16.10
N LEU A 10 9.05 4.75 -15.91
CA LEU A 10 10.31 5.36 -16.35
C LEU A 10 11.40 5.34 -15.28
N ARG A 11 11.05 5.08 -14.01
CA ARG A 11 12.05 4.97 -12.94
C ARG A 11 12.80 3.66 -13.07
N ARG A 12 14.13 3.70 -12.92
CA ARG A 12 14.92 2.47 -12.79
C ARG A 12 14.61 1.81 -11.45
N LYS A 13 14.47 0.48 -11.45
CA LYS A 13 14.06 -0.28 -10.26
C LYS A 13 14.92 -1.52 -10.05
N VAL A 14 15.12 -1.87 -8.79
CA VAL A 14 15.62 -3.17 -8.35
C VAL A 14 14.51 -3.81 -7.51
N ASP A 15 14.06 -4.98 -7.95
CA ASP A 15 13.17 -5.83 -7.16
C ASP A 15 14.00 -6.53 -6.08
N LEU A 16 13.63 -6.32 -4.82
CA LEU A 16 14.33 -6.86 -3.67
C LEU A 16 13.65 -8.14 -3.14
N ASP A 17 12.66 -8.66 -3.84
CA ASP A 17 12.05 -9.95 -3.52
C ASP A 17 13.03 -11.14 -3.70
N GLY A 18 12.58 -12.32 -3.31
CA GLY A 18 13.33 -13.57 -3.35
C GLY A 18 14.09 -13.83 -2.05
N TRP A 19 15.32 -14.33 -2.16
CA TRP A 19 16.07 -14.82 -1.01
C TRP A 19 16.66 -13.71 -0.15
N TRP A 20 16.48 -13.84 1.17
CA TRP A 20 17.05 -12.98 2.21
C TRP A 20 17.71 -13.84 3.29
N ASP A 21 18.79 -13.34 3.86
CA ASP A 21 19.35 -13.85 5.10
C ASP A 21 18.38 -13.55 6.24
N PHE A 22 18.17 -14.52 7.14
CA PHE A 22 17.12 -14.46 8.17
C PHE A 22 17.58 -15.10 9.47
N VAL A 23 17.40 -14.40 10.59
CA VAL A 23 17.68 -14.91 11.93
C VAL A 23 16.55 -14.54 12.89
N ILE A 24 16.21 -15.48 13.78
CA ILE A 24 15.26 -15.24 14.87
C ILE A 24 16.03 -14.65 16.05
N ASP A 25 15.49 -13.59 16.64
CA ASP A 25 16.04 -12.88 17.78
C ASP A 25 15.05 -12.94 18.95
N SER A 26 14.87 -14.15 19.51
CA SER A 26 13.86 -14.42 20.54
C SER A 26 14.04 -13.61 21.82
N ASP A 27 15.26 -13.16 22.11
CA ASP A 27 15.60 -12.36 23.29
C ASP A 27 15.62 -10.85 23.01
N ASP A 28 15.35 -10.43 21.77
CA ASP A 28 15.33 -9.03 21.32
C ASP A 28 16.63 -8.28 21.68
N GLN A 29 17.77 -8.87 21.33
CA GLN A 29 19.10 -8.33 21.63
C GLN A 29 19.84 -7.85 20.37
N GLY A 30 19.29 -8.07 19.17
CA GLY A 30 19.95 -7.79 17.90
C GLY A 30 20.30 -6.31 17.68
N GLU A 31 19.48 -5.37 18.20
CA GLU A 31 19.81 -3.94 18.13
C GLU A 31 21.03 -3.63 19.02
N GLN A 32 21.09 -4.20 20.23
CA GLN A 32 22.23 -4.03 21.13
C GLN A 32 23.50 -4.71 20.58
N ALA A 33 23.34 -5.87 19.97
CA ALA A 33 24.39 -6.63 19.30
C ALA A 33 24.77 -6.05 17.93
N ARG A 34 24.05 -5.02 17.45
CA ARG A 34 24.28 -4.31 16.19
C ARG A 34 24.15 -5.18 14.94
N TYR A 35 23.13 -6.03 14.88
CA TYR A 35 22.84 -6.86 13.70
C TYR A 35 22.61 -6.04 12.41
N PHE A 36 22.28 -4.74 12.54
CA PHE A 36 22.20 -3.80 11.41
C PHE A 36 23.55 -3.42 10.78
N SER A 37 24.69 -3.72 11.44
CA SER A 37 26.04 -3.54 10.87
C SER A 37 26.88 -4.80 10.88
N ASP A 38 26.61 -5.72 11.81
CA ASP A 38 27.35 -6.96 12.03
C ASP A 38 26.35 -8.13 12.07
N PHE A 39 25.76 -8.45 10.91
CA PHE A 39 24.72 -9.47 10.80
C PHE A 39 25.26 -10.87 11.17
N PRO A 40 24.54 -11.68 11.97
CA PRO A 40 25.04 -12.97 12.47
C PRO A 40 24.89 -14.09 11.41
N PHE A 41 25.74 -14.08 10.37
CA PHE A 41 25.68 -15.03 9.25
C PHE A 41 25.78 -16.50 9.64
N ASP A 42 26.58 -16.83 10.67
CA ASP A 42 26.76 -18.22 11.11
C ASP A 42 25.48 -18.82 11.72
N GLU A 43 24.55 -17.96 12.15
CA GLU A 43 23.26 -18.33 12.76
C GLU A 43 22.08 -18.08 11.81
N SER A 44 22.33 -17.47 10.65
CA SER A 44 21.29 -17.15 9.68
C SER A 44 20.86 -18.37 8.85
N ARG A 45 19.62 -18.33 8.38
CA ARG A 45 19.11 -19.19 7.31
C ARG A 45 18.63 -18.31 6.17
N HIS A 46 18.20 -18.94 5.09
CA HIS A 46 17.53 -18.23 4.01
C HIS A 46 16.00 -18.31 4.17
N THR A 47 15.32 -17.18 3.94
CA THR A 47 13.86 -17.11 3.75
C THR A 47 13.54 -16.40 2.45
N THR A 48 12.28 -16.47 2.02
CA THR A 48 11.77 -15.70 0.89
C THR A 48 11.03 -14.45 1.36
N VAL A 49 11.21 -13.37 0.64
CA VAL A 49 10.41 -12.14 0.70
C VAL A 49 9.71 -11.96 -0.65
N PRO A 50 8.41 -11.63 -0.70
CA PRO A 50 7.49 -11.60 0.43
C PRO A 50 7.31 -12.97 1.09
N GLY A 51 7.01 -12.99 2.39
CA GLY A 51 6.81 -14.22 3.14
C GLY A 51 6.43 -13.99 4.61
N VAL A 52 5.80 -15.00 5.19
CA VAL A 52 5.52 -15.08 6.63
C VAL A 52 6.39 -16.17 7.24
N TRP A 53 7.00 -15.95 8.39
CA TRP A 53 7.93 -16.94 8.97
C TRP A 53 7.21 -18.18 9.52
N GLU A 54 5.91 -18.09 9.81
CA GLU A 54 5.11 -19.20 10.37
C GLU A 54 4.87 -20.34 9.38
N THR A 55 5.11 -20.10 8.09
CA THR A 55 5.12 -21.16 7.07
C THR A 55 6.42 -21.99 7.07
N GLN A 56 7.42 -21.59 7.85
CA GLN A 56 8.66 -22.32 8.03
C GLN A 56 8.57 -23.27 9.23
N ALA A 57 9.08 -24.49 9.04
CA ALA A 57 9.07 -25.51 10.08
C ALA A 57 9.79 -25.03 11.36
N GLY A 58 9.07 -25.08 12.49
CA GLY A 58 9.57 -24.68 13.81
C GLY A 58 9.25 -23.24 14.21
N TYR A 59 8.61 -22.45 13.35
CA TYR A 59 8.15 -21.09 13.66
C TYR A 59 6.64 -20.92 13.60
N GLU A 60 5.89 -22.01 13.53
CA GLU A 60 4.44 -21.98 13.37
C GLU A 60 3.80 -21.07 14.42
N ASP A 61 4.17 -21.20 15.70
CA ASP A 61 3.63 -20.39 16.80
C ASP A 61 4.59 -19.26 17.26
N TYR A 62 5.59 -18.88 16.47
CA TYR A 62 6.58 -17.90 16.88
C TYR A 62 6.04 -16.46 16.82
N GLN A 63 5.98 -15.82 17.99
CA GLN A 63 5.76 -14.37 18.11
C GLN A 63 6.97 -13.73 18.78
N GLY A 64 7.58 -12.76 18.10
CA GLY A 64 8.82 -12.16 18.54
C GLY A 64 9.50 -11.35 17.44
N VAL A 65 10.81 -11.28 17.54
CA VAL A 65 11.66 -10.45 16.69
C VAL A 65 12.45 -11.33 15.73
N ALA A 66 12.50 -10.93 14.48
CA ALA A 66 13.38 -11.51 13.49
C ALA A 66 14.12 -10.42 12.71
N TRP A 67 15.28 -10.78 12.18
CA TRP A 67 16.11 -9.91 11.36
C TRP A 67 16.26 -10.48 9.97
N TYR A 68 16.11 -9.60 8.99
CA TYR A 68 16.25 -9.88 7.57
C TYR A 68 17.42 -9.07 7.02
N ARG A 69 18.21 -9.65 6.14
CA ARG A 69 19.31 -8.96 5.47
C ARG A 69 19.41 -9.34 3.99
N LYS A 70 19.66 -8.33 3.15
CA LYS A 70 19.74 -8.44 1.69
C LYS A 70 20.87 -7.58 1.17
N GLU A 71 21.79 -8.21 0.47
CA GLU A 71 22.68 -7.50 -0.47
C GLU A 71 22.00 -7.34 -1.82
N PHE A 72 22.20 -6.19 -2.44
CA PHE A 72 21.76 -5.92 -3.80
C PHE A 72 22.68 -4.92 -4.50
N GLU A 73 22.68 -4.99 -5.83
CA GLU A 73 23.34 -4.03 -6.70
C GLU A 73 22.27 -3.24 -7.46
N ALA A 74 22.47 -1.94 -7.62
CA ALA A 74 21.64 -1.09 -8.46
C ALA A 74 22.47 -0.55 -9.64
N PRO A 75 21.88 -0.39 -10.84
CA PRO A 75 22.59 0.22 -11.98
C PRO A 75 22.74 1.74 -11.87
N TRP A 76 22.53 2.32 -10.68
CA TRP A 76 22.62 3.75 -10.37
C TRP A 76 23.16 3.96 -8.97
N MET A 77 23.48 5.22 -8.66
CA MET A 77 23.99 5.69 -7.38
C MET A 77 23.21 6.94 -6.99
N GLY A 78 23.19 7.29 -5.70
CA GLY A 78 22.51 8.48 -5.22
C GLY A 78 21.05 8.21 -4.81
N PRO A 79 20.15 9.18 -4.96
CA PRO A 79 18.87 9.16 -4.28
C PRO A 79 17.93 8.08 -4.82
N CYS A 80 17.27 7.40 -3.89
CA CYS A 80 16.29 6.36 -4.19
C CYS A 80 15.15 6.36 -3.16
N LEU A 81 14.05 5.72 -3.54
CA LEU A 81 12.99 5.32 -2.63
C LEU A 81 13.04 3.81 -2.42
N ILE A 82 13.21 3.39 -1.17
CA ILE A 82 13.02 1.99 -0.78
C ILE A 82 11.60 1.86 -0.24
N THR A 83 10.75 1.13 -0.96
CA THR A 83 9.33 0.95 -0.61
C THR A 83 9.08 -0.49 -0.18
N PHE A 84 8.51 -0.65 1.01
CA PHE A 84 7.98 -1.91 1.52
C PHE A 84 6.47 -1.92 1.28
N GLY A 85 5.95 -2.95 0.62
CA GLY A 85 4.51 -3.08 0.39
C GLY A 85 3.72 -3.30 1.67
N ALA A 86 4.30 -4.01 2.64
CA ALA A 86 3.81 -4.21 4.00
C ALA A 86 4.82 -5.06 4.79
N VAL A 87 4.88 -4.84 6.11
CA VAL A 87 5.65 -5.66 7.05
C VAL A 87 4.79 -5.89 8.28
N ALA A 88 4.61 -7.15 8.68
CA ALA A 88 3.85 -7.50 9.87
C ALA A 88 4.79 -7.72 11.06
N TYR A 89 4.81 -6.90 12.12
CA TYR A 89 3.99 -5.70 12.38
C TYR A 89 4.81 -4.41 12.49
N ILE A 90 5.89 -4.42 13.29
CA ILE A 90 6.80 -3.29 13.46
C ILE A 90 8.07 -3.57 12.65
N ALA A 91 8.45 -2.62 11.80
CA ALA A 91 9.65 -2.69 10.98
C ALA A 91 10.61 -1.56 11.35
N LYS A 92 11.88 -1.87 11.59
CA LYS A 92 12.98 -0.90 11.61
C LYS A 92 13.97 -1.20 10.50
N VAL A 93 14.40 -0.19 9.75
CA VAL A 93 15.13 -0.37 8.50
C VAL A 93 16.46 0.37 8.52
N TRP A 94 17.51 -0.30 8.05
CA TRP A 94 18.84 0.26 7.84
C TRP A 94 19.34 -0.03 6.43
N LEU A 95 20.00 0.95 5.82
CA LEU A 95 20.72 0.80 4.56
C LEU A 95 22.20 1.11 4.81
N ASN A 96 23.09 0.19 4.45
CA ASN A 96 24.54 0.32 4.63
C ASN A 96 24.93 0.69 6.08
N GLY A 97 24.18 0.17 7.06
CA GLY A 97 24.34 0.46 8.50
C GLY A 97 23.74 1.78 8.97
N GLU A 98 23.20 2.63 8.08
CA GLU A 98 22.52 3.87 8.43
C GLU A 98 21.02 3.64 8.66
N TYR A 99 20.48 4.19 9.74
CA TYR A 99 19.07 4.03 10.10
C TYR A 99 18.17 4.91 9.23
N LEU A 100 17.23 4.30 8.51
CA LEU A 100 16.28 5.00 7.66
C LEU A 100 15.00 5.39 8.39
N GLY A 101 14.50 4.50 9.27
CA GLY A 101 13.29 4.76 10.03
C GLY A 101 12.54 3.51 10.48
N GLU A 102 11.33 3.74 10.98
CA GLU A 102 10.43 2.72 11.54
C GLU A 102 9.01 2.87 11.01
N HIS A 103 8.30 1.76 10.90
CA HIS A 103 6.87 1.67 10.58
C HIS A 103 6.17 0.70 11.52
N GLU A 104 4.95 1.03 11.95
CA GLU A 104 4.07 0.19 12.75
C GLU A 104 2.74 -0.01 12.00
N GLY A 105 2.50 -1.21 11.46
CA GLY A 105 1.31 -1.51 10.66
C GLY A 105 1.48 -2.72 9.73
N ASP A 106 0.55 -3.66 9.79
CA ASP A 106 0.67 -4.96 9.09
C ASP A 106 0.43 -4.93 7.59
N PHE A 107 -0.30 -3.92 7.10
CA PHE A 107 -1.05 -4.04 5.83
C PHE A 107 -0.90 -2.86 4.88
N THR A 108 -0.22 -1.80 5.29
CA THR A 108 -0.05 -0.56 4.51
C THR A 108 1.40 -0.42 4.09
N SER A 109 1.60 0.21 2.93
CA SER A 109 2.94 0.44 2.41
C SER A 109 3.64 1.61 3.11
N PHE A 110 4.97 1.55 3.18
CA PHE A 110 5.81 2.64 3.66
C PHE A 110 7.10 2.72 2.85
N ARG A 111 7.72 3.90 2.82
CA ARG A 111 8.93 4.15 2.04
C ARG A 111 9.87 5.14 2.70
N PHE A 112 11.17 4.95 2.43
CA PHE A 112 12.22 5.83 2.88
C PHE A 112 12.98 6.42 1.70
N LEU A 113 13.28 7.71 1.78
CA LEU A 113 14.30 8.34 0.95
C LEU A 113 15.66 7.89 1.47
N ALA A 114 16.51 7.37 0.59
CA ALA A 114 17.83 6.87 0.92
C ALA A 114 18.83 7.20 -0.19
N GLU A 115 20.12 7.09 0.13
CA GLU A 115 21.23 7.32 -0.79
C GLU A 115 21.96 6.00 -1.05
N LEU A 116 21.99 5.54 -2.30
CA LEU A 116 22.73 4.34 -2.69
C LEU A 116 24.21 4.65 -2.93
N SER A 117 25.08 3.72 -2.52
CA SER A 117 26.50 3.74 -2.85
C SER A 117 26.78 3.18 -4.25
N ASP A 118 28.03 3.33 -4.71
CA ASP A 118 28.55 2.79 -5.98
C ASP A 118 28.88 1.30 -5.95
N ASP A 119 28.82 0.70 -4.76
CA ASP A 119 29.13 -0.69 -4.48
C ASP A 119 27.84 -1.50 -4.18
N VAL A 120 28.03 -2.76 -3.76
CA VAL A 120 26.94 -3.58 -3.20
C VAL A 120 26.33 -2.85 -2.00
N ASN A 121 25.02 -2.68 -2.02
CA ASN A 121 24.25 -2.08 -0.94
C ASN A 121 23.68 -3.18 -0.03
N GLU A 122 23.64 -2.93 1.27
CA GLU A 122 23.10 -3.85 2.27
C GLU A 122 21.86 -3.25 2.94
N LEU A 123 20.72 -3.92 2.80
CA LEU A 123 19.47 -3.59 3.47
C LEU A 123 19.24 -4.56 4.63
N VAL A 124 19.11 -4.03 5.84
CA VAL A 124 18.81 -4.80 7.06
C VAL A 124 17.50 -4.34 7.66
N VAL A 125 16.64 -5.29 8.04
CA VAL A 125 15.31 -5.02 8.58
C VAL A 125 15.09 -5.84 9.85
N ARG A 126 14.77 -5.17 10.96
CA ARG A 126 14.23 -5.82 12.17
C ARG A 126 12.71 -5.81 12.05
N VAL A 127 12.10 -6.99 12.21
CA VAL A 127 10.65 -7.19 12.18
C VAL A 127 10.19 -7.77 13.50
N ASP A 128 9.12 -7.22 14.06
CA ASP A 128 8.53 -7.63 15.34
C ASP A 128 7.01 -7.76 15.21
N ASN A 129 6.47 -8.97 15.38
CA ASN A 129 5.03 -9.25 15.29
C ASN A 129 4.34 -9.33 16.66
N ARG A 130 4.98 -8.87 17.75
CA ARG A 130 4.35 -8.87 19.07
C ARG A 130 3.30 -7.78 19.15
N HIS A 131 2.04 -8.19 19.13
CA HIS A 131 0.90 -7.30 19.35
C HIS A 131 0.61 -7.12 20.86
N THR A 132 -0.03 -6.00 21.20
CA THR A 132 -0.53 -5.69 22.54
C THR A 132 -2.04 -5.44 22.48
N ASP A 133 -2.70 -5.16 23.60
CA ASP A 133 -4.10 -4.73 23.57
C ASP A 133 -4.29 -3.34 22.95
N GLU A 134 -3.20 -2.57 22.78
CA GLU A 134 -3.21 -1.22 22.20
C GLU A 134 -2.63 -1.13 20.77
N SER A 135 -2.10 -2.23 20.23
CA SER A 135 -1.69 -2.32 18.82
C SER A 135 -2.90 -2.44 17.89
N LEU A 136 -2.66 -2.37 16.58
CA LEU A 136 -3.67 -2.53 15.54
C LEU A 136 -3.19 -3.56 14.51
N PRO A 137 -3.67 -4.82 14.57
CA PRO A 137 -4.69 -5.38 15.47
C PRO A 137 -4.21 -5.64 16.90
N LYS A 138 -5.14 -6.09 17.76
CA LYS A 138 -4.86 -6.52 19.14
C LYS A 138 -4.06 -7.82 19.21
N ALA A 139 -3.45 -8.07 20.37
CA ALA A 139 -2.79 -9.34 20.70
C ALA A 139 -3.70 -10.59 20.53
N VAL A 140 -5.00 -10.43 20.78
CA VAL A 140 -5.99 -11.48 20.55
C VAL A 140 -6.98 -11.01 19.50
N VAL A 141 -7.04 -11.73 18.40
CA VAL A 141 -7.82 -11.39 17.21
C VAL A 141 -8.34 -12.65 16.51
N ASP A 142 -9.38 -12.54 15.68
CA ASP A 142 -10.01 -13.67 14.98
C ASP A 142 -9.34 -14.04 13.64
N TRP A 143 -8.05 -13.71 13.49
CA TRP A 143 -7.21 -14.15 12.38
C TRP A 143 -5.78 -14.41 12.87
N TYR A 144 -4.97 -15.06 12.05
CA TYR A 144 -3.62 -15.46 12.45
C TYR A 144 -2.66 -14.25 12.46
N PRO A 145 -1.93 -13.98 13.56
CA PRO A 145 -1.03 -12.83 13.69
C PRO A 145 0.34 -13.14 13.07
N TYR A 146 0.38 -13.25 11.74
CA TYR A 146 1.61 -13.53 11.00
C TYR A 146 2.69 -12.47 11.20
N GLY A 147 3.95 -12.87 11.11
CA GLY A 147 5.10 -11.98 11.12
C GLY A 147 5.97 -12.12 9.87
N GLY A 148 6.58 -11.00 9.46
CA GLY A 148 7.55 -10.97 8.36
C GLY A 148 7.35 -9.83 7.38
N ILE A 149 8.14 -9.84 6.31
CA ILE A 149 8.00 -8.89 5.21
C ILE A 149 6.96 -9.47 4.24
N THR A 150 5.69 -9.10 4.44
CA THR A 150 4.52 -9.82 3.88
C THR A 150 4.18 -9.42 2.45
N ARG A 151 4.70 -8.29 1.96
CA ARG A 151 4.56 -7.84 0.57
C ARG A 151 5.91 -7.39 0.01
N SER A 152 5.97 -7.21 -1.30
CA SER A 152 7.21 -6.96 -2.03
C SER A 152 7.99 -5.75 -1.52
N VAL A 153 9.30 -5.77 -1.75
CA VAL A 153 10.21 -4.66 -1.47
C VAL A 153 10.86 -4.21 -2.78
N VAL A 154 10.84 -2.92 -3.05
CA VAL A 154 11.42 -2.35 -4.29
C VAL A 154 12.26 -1.13 -3.97
N CYS A 155 13.43 -1.04 -4.60
CA CYS A 155 14.24 0.17 -4.64
C CYS A 155 14.05 0.86 -5.99
N GLU A 156 13.66 2.14 -5.98
CA GLU A 156 13.40 2.94 -7.18
C GLU A 156 14.32 4.16 -7.20
N GLU A 157 15.00 4.40 -8.33
CA GLU A 157 15.71 5.66 -8.56
C GLU A 157 14.72 6.82 -8.61
N ILE A 158 15.11 7.96 -8.05
CA ILE A 158 14.40 9.22 -8.18
C ILE A 158 15.35 10.31 -8.64
N GLU A 159 14.78 11.30 -9.32
CA GLU A 159 15.44 12.56 -9.62
C GLU A 159 15.27 13.56 -8.47
N ASP A 160 16.02 14.67 -8.52
CA ASP A 160 15.95 15.79 -7.55
C ASP A 160 14.52 16.25 -7.26
N ALA A 161 13.63 16.18 -8.27
CA ALA A 161 12.21 16.33 -8.10
C ALA A 161 11.43 15.18 -8.73
N TYR A 162 10.42 14.70 -8.02
CA TYR A 162 9.63 13.55 -8.43
C TYR A 162 8.16 13.66 -8.00
N ILE A 163 7.30 12.90 -8.68
CA ILE A 163 5.88 12.74 -8.37
C ILE A 163 5.74 11.66 -7.29
N GLU A 164 5.30 12.05 -6.08
CA GLU A 164 5.12 11.10 -4.97
C GLU A 164 3.91 10.18 -5.18
N ARG A 165 2.83 10.76 -5.72
CA ARG A 165 1.55 10.13 -6.04
C ARG A 165 0.64 11.11 -6.77
N ILE A 166 -0.42 10.59 -7.38
CA ILE A 166 -1.53 11.39 -7.87
C ILE A 166 -2.85 10.93 -7.23
N GLN A 167 -3.79 11.85 -7.09
CA GLN A 167 -5.13 11.59 -6.57
C GLN A 167 -6.16 12.04 -7.61
N ILE A 168 -7.04 11.14 -8.01
CA ILE A 168 -7.96 11.36 -9.14
C ILE A 168 -9.41 11.26 -8.67
N VAL A 169 -10.22 12.26 -9.03
CA VAL A 169 -11.67 12.21 -8.90
C VAL A 169 -12.28 12.29 -10.29
N GLY A 170 -12.87 11.18 -10.73
CA GLY A 170 -13.62 11.09 -11.99
C GLY A 170 -15.11 11.30 -11.79
N HIS A 171 -15.71 12.19 -12.58
CA HIS A 171 -17.14 12.53 -12.50
C HIS A 171 -17.91 11.91 -13.67
N THR A 172 -19.23 11.71 -13.49
CA THR A 172 -20.09 11.07 -14.50
C THR A 172 -20.35 11.94 -15.73
N ASP A 173 -20.04 13.23 -15.68
CA ASP A 173 -20.06 14.15 -16.82
C ASP A 173 -18.73 14.21 -17.59
N GLY A 174 -17.76 13.35 -17.23
CA GLY A 174 -16.45 13.26 -17.87
C GLY A 174 -15.41 14.26 -17.35
N GLN A 175 -15.74 15.09 -16.36
CA GLN A 175 -14.72 15.89 -15.68
C GLN A 175 -13.76 14.97 -14.91
N VAL A 176 -12.47 15.22 -15.01
CA VAL A 176 -11.43 14.53 -14.25
C VAL A 176 -10.60 15.55 -13.48
N ASP A 177 -10.71 15.55 -12.16
CA ASP A 177 -9.90 16.39 -11.28
C ASP A 177 -8.70 15.58 -10.76
N VAL A 178 -7.49 16.07 -11.00
CA VAL A 178 -6.23 15.43 -10.61
C VAL A 178 -5.46 16.33 -9.67
N ARG A 179 -5.05 15.79 -8.52
CA ARG A 179 -4.08 16.42 -7.61
C ARG A 179 -2.76 15.67 -7.71
N ALA A 180 -1.73 16.33 -8.23
CA ALA A 180 -0.38 15.78 -8.31
C ALA A 180 0.44 16.24 -7.10
N TYR A 181 0.94 15.29 -6.32
CA TYR A 181 1.80 15.56 -5.16
C TYR A 181 3.24 15.43 -5.63
N VAL A 182 3.96 16.54 -5.67
CA VAL A 182 5.34 16.58 -6.18
C VAL A 182 6.27 17.08 -5.09
N ARG A 183 7.48 16.52 -5.06
CA ARG A 183 8.50 16.86 -4.07
C ARG A 183 9.79 17.21 -4.78
N ASN A 184 10.40 18.33 -4.39
CA ASN A 184 11.80 18.64 -4.64
C ASN A 184 12.58 18.26 -3.37
N HIS A 185 13.55 17.36 -3.49
CA HIS A 185 14.41 16.94 -2.38
C HIS A 185 15.82 17.50 -2.46
N SER A 186 16.12 18.31 -3.48
CA SER A 186 17.38 19.04 -3.63
C SER A 186 17.41 20.34 -2.83
N ASP A 187 18.61 20.94 -2.77
CA ASP A 187 18.86 22.25 -2.15
C ASP A 187 18.69 23.44 -3.13
N GLU A 188 18.22 23.20 -4.35
CA GLU A 188 18.03 24.21 -5.39
C GLU A 188 16.56 24.38 -5.78
N ASP A 189 16.20 25.59 -6.22
CA ASP A 189 14.88 25.85 -6.81
C ASP A 189 14.87 25.29 -8.25
N LEU A 190 13.81 24.59 -8.62
CA LEU A 190 13.68 23.92 -9.92
C LEU A 190 12.47 24.46 -10.68
N ASP A 191 12.66 24.80 -11.96
CA ASP A 191 11.59 25.12 -12.89
C ASP A 191 11.36 23.92 -13.83
N LEU A 192 10.21 23.27 -13.71
CA LEU A 192 9.91 22.01 -14.42
C LEU A 192 8.58 22.08 -15.16
N ASP A 193 8.51 21.39 -16.29
CA ASP A 193 7.27 21.21 -17.03
C ASP A 193 6.45 20.06 -16.43
N LEU A 194 5.21 20.36 -16.04
CA LEU A 194 4.20 19.44 -15.56
C LEU A 194 3.13 19.24 -16.65
N THR A 195 2.90 17.99 -17.05
CA THR A 195 1.85 17.63 -18.02
C THR A 195 0.91 16.60 -17.44
N LEU A 196 -0.40 16.78 -17.66
CA LEU A 196 -1.43 15.74 -17.48
C LEU A 196 -1.95 15.31 -18.85
N SER A 197 -1.92 14.02 -19.10
CA SER A 197 -2.58 13.39 -20.25
C SER A 197 -3.58 12.36 -19.75
N VAL A 198 -4.81 12.45 -20.21
CA VAL A 198 -5.87 11.46 -19.98
C VAL A 198 -6.35 11.00 -21.35
N LEU A 199 -6.57 9.70 -21.52
CA LEU A 199 -7.09 9.16 -22.79
C LEU A 199 -8.40 9.87 -23.16
N ASP A 200 -8.56 10.24 -24.43
CA ASP A 200 -9.72 10.96 -24.98
C ASP A 200 -9.99 12.37 -24.39
N ALA A 201 -8.98 12.96 -23.74
CA ALA A 201 -8.97 14.35 -23.29
C ALA A 201 -7.80 15.14 -23.90
N GLU A 202 -7.96 16.47 -23.99
CA GLU A 202 -6.86 17.35 -24.39
C GLU A 202 -5.80 17.44 -23.26
N PRO A 203 -4.50 17.34 -23.58
CA PRO A 203 -3.46 17.37 -22.57
C PRO A 203 -3.31 18.76 -21.95
N ILE A 204 -3.13 18.80 -20.63
CA ILE A 204 -2.87 20.02 -19.87
C ILE A 204 -1.38 20.14 -19.63
N ARG A 205 -0.79 21.30 -19.96
CA ARG A 205 0.64 21.58 -19.76
C ARG A 205 0.81 22.86 -18.95
N ARG A 206 1.73 22.83 -17.99
CA ARG A 206 2.13 23.98 -17.16
C ARG A 206 3.61 23.91 -16.85
N THR A 207 4.23 25.05 -16.59
CA THR A 207 5.54 25.11 -15.95
C THR A 207 5.31 25.48 -14.49
N ILE A 208 5.95 24.76 -13.58
CA ILE A 208 5.86 24.98 -12.14
C ILE A 208 7.25 25.28 -11.58
N THR A 209 7.30 26.10 -10.53
CA THR A 209 8.53 26.38 -9.78
C THR A 209 8.44 25.65 -8.45
N LEU A 210 9.40 24.76 -8.19
CA LEU A 210 9.52 23.99 -6.95
C LEU A 210 10.68 24.54 -6.13
N GLY A 211 10.37 25.14 -4.98
CA GLY A 211 11.41 25.59 -4.07
C GLY A 211 12.25 24.42 -3.52
N ALA A 212 13.49 24.69 -3.14
CA ALA A 212 14.39 23.72 -2.50
C ALA A 212 13.74 23.02 -1.30
N GLY A 213 13.78 21.68 -1.27
CA GLY A 213 13.20 20.86 -0.20
C GLY A 213 11.66 20.94 -0.06
N VAL A 214 10.96 21.57 -1.01
CA VAL A 214 9.52 21.82 -0.90
C VAL A 214 8.70 20.69 -1.51
N ARG A 215 7.59 20.39 -0.85
CA ARG A 215 6.48 19.59 -1.38
C ARG A 215 5.32 20.49 -1.78
N VAL A 216 4.80 20.36 -3.00
CA VAL A 216 3.61 21.09 -3.47
C VAL A 216 2.54 20.14 -3.99
N VAL A 217 1.31 20.65 -4.10
CA VAL A 217 0.18 19.94 -4.68
C VAL A 217 -0.36 20.76 -5.84
N GLU A 218 -0.27 20.21 -7.04
CA GLU A 218 -0.75 20.86 -8.25
C GLU A 218 -2.11 20.30 -8.65
N GLU A 219 -3.06 21.21 -8.92
CA GLU A 219 -4.42 20.86 -9.32
C GLU A 219 -4.59 21.04 -10.83
N LEU A 220 -4.94 19.94 -11.49
CA LEU A 220 -5.12 19.83 -12.93
C LEU A 220 -6.53 19.30 -13.21
N ARG A 221 -7.12 19.72 -14.33
CA ARG A 221 -8.44 19.30 -14.74
C ARG A 221 -8.45 18.94 -16.22
N ALA A 222 -8.92 17.74 -16.53
CA ALA A 222 -9.17 17.27 -17.88
C ALA A 222 -10.67 17.05 -18.09
N GLN A 223 -11.08 16.94 -19.37
CA GLN A 223 -12.46 16.69 -19.77
C GLN A 223 -12.49 15.59 -20.82
N ILE A 224 -13.17 14.48 -20.49
CA ILE A 224 -13.53 13.41 -21.42
C ILE A 224 -14.89 13.78 -22.02
N HIS A 225 -15.01 13.80 -23.35
CA HIS A 225 -16.21 14.31 -24.02
C HIS A 225 -17.33 13.26 -24.13
N GLU A 226 -16.97 11.99 -24.27
CA GLU A 226 -17.89 10.86 -24.35
C GLU A 226 -17.54 9.87 -23.21
N PRO A 227 -17.87 10.21 -21.95
CA PRO A 227 -17.46 9.39 -20.81
C PRO A 227 -18.23 8.07 -20.77
N GLU A 228 -17.49 6.97 -20.64
CA GLU A 228 -18.00 5.65 -20.31
C GLU A 228 -17.84 5.44 -18.79
N LEU A 229 -18.92 5.00 -18.13
CA LEU A 229 -18.93 4.88 -16.67
C LEU A 229 -18.46 3.50 -16.23
N TRP A 230 -17.68 3.46 -15.15
CA TRP A 230 -17.32 2.22 -14.49
C TRP A 230 -18.54 1.63 -13.75
N SER A 231 -18.77 0.34 -13.92
CA SER A 231 -19.74 -0.44 -13.15
C SER A 231 -19.35 -1.91 -13.07
N PRO A 232 -19.98 -2.71 -12.20
CA PRO A 232 -19.78 -4.16 -12.17
C PRO A 232 -20.07 -4.91 -13.47
N GLN A 233 -20.91 -4.36 -14.34
CA GLN A 233 -21.26 -4.97 -15.63
C GLN A 233 -20.30 -4.53 -16.73
N ASP A 234 -19.88 -3.26 -16.66
CA ASP A 234 -19.02 -2.60 -17.63
C ASP A 234 -17.88 -1.90 -16.86
N PRO A 235 -16.82 -2.63 -16.46
CA PRO A 235 -15.74 -2.10 -15.62
C PRO A 235 -14.74 -1.25 -16.43
N VAL A 236 -15.21 -0.14 -17.00
CA VAL A 236 -14.39 0.74 -17.83
C VAL A 236 -13.37 1.50 -16.98
N LEU A 237 -12.09 1.38 -17.35
CA LEU A 237 -10.97 2.06 -16.71
C LEU A 237 -10.28 3.01 -17.69
N TYR A 238 -9.98 4.21 -17.22
CA TYR A 238 -9.15 5.22 -17.88
C TYR A 238 -7.76 5.23 -17.26
N GLU A 239 -6.83 5.88 -17.95
CA GLU A 239 -5.46 6.10 -17.48
C GLU A 239 -5.15 7.60 -17.45
N ALA A 240 -4.58 8.06 -16.34
CA ALA A 240 -4.00 9.39 -16.22
C ALA A 240 -2.48 9.28 -16.14
N ILE A 241 -1.80 9.95 -17.06
CA ILE A 241 -0.34 10.04 -17.13
C ILE A 241 0.04 11.46 -16.72
N VAL A 242 0.80 11.59 -15.64
CA VAL A 242 1.38 12.85 -15.18
C VAL A 242 2.90 12.80 -15.36
N THR A 243 3.47 13.78 -16.06
CA THR A 243 4.93 13.90 -16.22
C THR A 243 5.43 15.16 -15.52
N LEU A 244 6.61 15.09 -14.89
CA LEU A 244 7.32 16.21 -14.27
C LEU A 244 8.78 16.15 -14.71
N GLY A 245 9.17 17.00 -15.68
CA GLY A 245 10.49 16.86 -16.32
C GLY A 245 10.61 15.46 -16.95
N ASP A 246 11.57 14.67 -16.46
CA ASP A 246 11.82 13.29 -16.92
C ASP A 246 11.11 12.22 -16.08
N ASP A 247 10.47 12.58 -14.95
CA ASP A 247 9.68 11.66 -14.14
C ASP A 247 8.27 11.48 -14.71
N LEU A 248 7.71 10.28 -14.54
CA LEU A 248 6.39 9.92 -15.07
C LEU A 248 5.65 9.02 -14.09
N TYR A 249 4.44 9.43 -13.76
CA TYR A 249 3.49 8.69 -12.92
C TYR A 249 2.25 8.34 -13.71
N VAL A 250 1.83 7.09 -13.62
CA VAL A 250 0.64 6.55 -14.28
C VAL A 250 -0.32 6.01 -13.23
N GLU A 251 -1.60 6.29 -13.38
CA GLU A 251 -2.63 5.73 -12.51
C GLU A 251 -3.90 5.43 -13.30
N ARG A 252 -4.55 4.31 -12.97
CA ARG A 252 -5.87 3.97 -13.49
C ARG A 252 -6.97 4.51 -12.61
N PHE A 253 -8.08 4.86 -13.23
CA PHE A 253 -9.27 5.31 -12.52
C PHE A 253 -10.54 4.98 -13.31
N GLY A 254 -11.70 5.07 -12.67
CA GLY A 254 -13.00 4.91 -13.32
C GLY A 254 -13.91 6.11 -13.06
N LEU A 255 -14.82 6.38 -14.00
CA LEU A 255 -15.85 7.41 -13.84
C LEU A 255 -17.10 6.77 -13.24
N ARG A 256 -17.44 7.10 -12.00
CA ARG A 256 -18.66 6.57 -11.36
C ARG A 256 -19.12 7.45 -10.20
N GLU A 257 -20.42 7.40 -9.91
CA GLU A 257 -21.01 8.05 -8.72
C GLU A 257 -21.62 7.00 -7.79
N VAL A 258 -21.32 7.11 -6.49
CA VAL A 258 -21.98 6.33 -5.43
C VAL A 258 -22.73 7.31 -4.55
N ARG A 259 -24.03 7.09 -4.36
CA ARG A 259 -24.86 7.91 -3.48
C ARG A 259 -25.90 7.07 -2.75
N THR A 260 -26.49 7.63 -1.70
CA THR A 260 -27.62 7.02 -1.01
C THR A 260 -28.89 7.82 -1.29
N GLU A 261 -30.00 7.11 -1.49
CA GLU A 261 -31.33 7.70 -1.60
C GLU A 261 -32.29 6.92 -0.71
N GLY A 262 -32.58 7.48 0.47
CA GLY A 262 -33.30 6.75 1.52
C GLY A 262 -32.53 5.47 1.94
N PRO A 263 -33.16 4.28 1.90
CA PRO A 263 -32.51 3.02 2.26
C PRO A 263 -31.70 2.39 1.12
N GLN A 264 -31.64 3.02 -0.06
CA GLN A 264 -31.01 2.44 -1.24
C GLN A 264 -29.60 3.01 -1.43
N ILE A 265 -28.67 2.15 -1.85
CA ILE A 265 -27.39 2.53 -2.43
C ILE A 265 -27.60 2.61 -3.95
N LEU A 266 -27.17 3.71 -4.55
CA LEU A 266 -27.24 3.94 -5.99
C LEU A 266 -25.82 4.00 -6.54
N LEU A 267 -25.61 3.33 -7.67
CA LEU A 267 -24.40 3.43 -8.49
C LEU A 267 -24.81 4.05 -9.84
N ASN A 268 -24.19 5.15 -10.22
CA ASN A 268 -24.49 5.88 -11.47
C ASN A 268 -25.98 6.23 -11.62
N GLY A 269 -26.64 6.58 -10.51
CA GLY A 269 -28.06 6.94 -10.47
C GLY A 269 -29.03 5.76 -10.33
N GLU A 270 -28.58 4.51 -10.47
CA GLU A 270 -29.44 3.32 -10.42
C GLU A 270 -29.26 2.53 -9.11
N PRO A 271 -30.34 2.02 -8.49
CA PRO A 271 -30.22 1.19 -7.29
C PRO A 271 -29.42 -0.08 -7.54
N ILE A 272 -28.47 -0.38 -6.66
CA ILE A 272 -27.64 -1.59 -6.74
C ILE A 272 -27.85 -2.51 -5.53
N TRP A 273 -28.03 -3.80 -5.80
CA TRP A 273 -28.08 -4.84 -4.77
C TRP A 273 -26.70 -5.49 -4.62
N LEU A 274 -26.15 -5.44 -3.40
CA LEU A 274 -24.84 -5.98 -3.08
C LEU A 274 -24.95 -7.47 -2.74
N ARG A 275 -24.44 -8.33 -3.63
CA ARG A 275 -24.26 -9.77 -3.42
C ARG A 275 -22.82 -9.97 -2.96
N GLY A 276 -22.60 -9.72 -1.68
CA GLY A 276 -21.27 -9.64 -1.09
C GLY A 276 -20.74 -10.93 -0.47
N VAL A 277 -19.42 -11.05 -0.39
CA VAL A 277 -18.68 -11.98 0.48
C VAL A 277 -17.67 -11.22 1.33
N ASN A 278 -17.26 -11.79 2.47
CA ASN A 278 -16.10 -11.32 3.23
C ASN A 278 -14.89 -12.18 2.83
N ARG A 279 -13.72 -11.56 2.65
CA ARG A 279 -12.47 -12.23 2.28
C ARG A 279 -11.36 -11.81 3.24
N HIS A 280 -10.71 -12.78 3.86
CA HIS A 280 -9.38 -12.61 4.47
C HIS A 280 -8.30 -12.86 3.41
N GLU A 281 -7.21 -12.08 3.47
CA GLU A 281 -5.99 -12.37 2.69
C GLU A 281 -5.19 -13.49 3.36
N ASP A 282 -5.69 -14.73 3.32
CA ASP A 282 -5.07 -15.84 4.04
C ASP A 282 -4.98 -17.10 3.18
N HIS A 283 -3.89 -17.86 3.37
CA HIS A 283 -3.72 -19.17 2.78
C HIS A 283 -2.81 -20.05 3.65
N PRO A 284 -3.12 -21.34 3.85
CA PRO A 284 -2.35 -22.22 4.73
C PRO A 284 -0.84 -22.27 4.45
N ASP A 285 -0.45 -22.22 3.17
CA ASP A 285 0.96 -22.27 2.75
C ASP A 285 1.64 -20.90 2.57
N TRP A 286 0.89 -19.78 2.60
CA TRP A 286 1.43 -18.44 2.29
C TRP A 286 1.10 -17.36 3.32
N GLY A 287 0.17 -17.62 4.25
CA GLY A 287 -0.39 -16.62 5.15
C GLY A 287 -0.82 -15.36 4.39
N PHE A 288 -0.40 -14.20 4.89
CA PHE A 288 -0.63 -12.90 4.25
C PHE A 288 0.17 -12.65 2.97
N ALA A 289 1.22 -13.44 2.69
CA ALA A 289 2.09 -13.27 1.52
C ALA A 289 1.51 -13.98 0.27
N LEU A 290 0.24 -13.67 -0.06
CA LEU A 290 -0.49 -14.31 -1.14
C LEU A 290 0.14 -14.02 -2.52
N PRO A 291 0.46 -15.05 -3.32
CA PRO A 291 0.82 -14.86 -4.73
C PRO A 291 -0.36 -14.36 -5.56
N GLU A 292 -0.10 -13.55 -6.59
CA GLU A 292 -1.11 -12.99 -7.49
C GLU A 292 -2.04 -14.06 -8.11
N ARG A 293 -1.50 -15.24 -8.41
CA ARG A 293 -2.28 -16.37 -8.95
C ARG A 293 -3.40 -16.81 -8.00
N LEU A 294 -3.20 -16.71 -6.68
CA LEU A 294 -4.24 -17.03 -5.71
C LEU A 294 -5.27 -15.91 -5.61
N MET A 295 -4.85 -14.65 -5.71
CA MET A 295 -5.77 -13.51 -5.80
C MET A 295 -6.70 -13.64 -7.02
N LEU A 296 -6.15 -14.00 -8.19
CA LEU A 296 -6.94 -14.28 -9.40
C LEU A 296 -7.94 -15.44 -9.20
N LYS A 297 -7.51 -16.51 -8.53
CA LYS A 297 -8.38 -17.64 -8.21
C LYS A 297 -9.52 -17.23 -7.27
N ASP A 298 -9.28 -16.34 -6.31
CA ASP A 298 -10.33 -15.79 -5.45
C ASP A 298 -11.36 -15.03 -6.27
N ILE A 299 -10.93 -14.20 -7.23
CA ILE A 299 -11.82 -13.48 -8.16
C ILE A 299 -12.69 -14.47 -8.94
N ASP A 300 -12.10 -15.52 -9.53
CA ASP A 300 -12.84 -16.56 -10.26
C ASP A 300 -13.95 -17.20 -9.40
N ILE A 301 -13.64 -17.51 -8.13
CA ILE A 301 -14.60 -18.10 -7.18
C ILE A 301 -15.73 -17.11 -6.88
N ILE A 302 -15.41 -15.85 -6.60
CA ILE A 302 -16.38 -14.80 -6.26
C ILE A 302 -17.35 -14.59 -7.44
N LEU A 303 -16.84 -14.49 -8.65
CA LEU A 303 -17.66 -14.35 -9.86
C LEU A 303 -18.51 -15.59 -10.12
N ALA A 304 -17.98 -16.80 -9.89
CA ALA A 304 -18.73 -18.05 -10.03
C ALA A 304 -19.90 -18.16 -9.03
N LEU A 305 -19.80 -17.52 -7.86
CA LEU A 305 -20.89 -17.37 -6.88
C LEU A 305 -21.93 -16.31 -7.29
N SER A 306 -21.74 -15.65 -8.44
CA SER A 306 -22.55 -14.52 -8.90
C SER A 306 -22.55 -13.33 -7.92
N CYS A 307 -21.46 -13.18 -7.18
CA CYS A 307 -21.22 -12.04 -6.31
C CYS A 307 -20.77 -10.82 -7.12
N ASN A 308 -21.04 -9.63 -6.60
CA ASN A 308 -20.61 -8.35 -7.20
C ASN A 308 -19.97 -7.40 -6.17
N ALA A 309 -19.73 -7.88 -4.95
CA ALA A 309 -19.13 -7.10 -3.89
C ALA A 309 -18.23 -7.98 -3.01
N VAL A 310 -17.18 -7.37 -2.46
CA VAL A 310 -16.24 -7.99 -1.52
C VAL A 310 -16.04 -7.02 -0.36
N ARG A 311 -16.07 -7.55 0.86
CA ARG A 311 -15.49 -6.87 2.02
C ARG A 311 -14.13 -7.45 2.32
N GLY A 312 -13.09 -6.62 2.23
CA GLY A 312 -11.71 -6.96 2.57
C GLY A 312 -11.56 -7.02 4.08
N SER A 313 -11.97 -8.14 4.68
CA SER A 313 -12.02 -8.31 6.12
C SER A 313 -10.63 -8.63 6.68
N HIS A 314 -10.15 -7.98 7.74
CA HIS A 314 -10.64 -6.73 8.34
C HIS A 314 -9.57 -5.65 8.24
N TYR A 315 -8.93 -5.54 7.08
CA TYR A 315 -7.69 -4.78 6.93
C TYR A 315 -7.42 -4.39 5.47
N PRO A 316 -6.54 -3.40 5.21
CA PRO A 316 -6.16 -3.01 3.87
C PRO A 316 -5.64 -4.22 3.08
N ASN A 317 -6.36 -4.61 2.01
CA ASN A 317 -5.96 -5.72 1.15
C ASN A 317 -4.84 -5.29 0.19
N HIS A 318 -4.17 -6.27 -0.42
CA HIS A 318 -3.08 -6.06 -1.36
C HIS A 318 -3.54 -5.19 -2.54
N PRO A 319 -2.75 -4.19 -3.00
CA PRO A 319 -3.10 -3.34 -4.14
C PRO A 319 -3.49 -4.13 -5.39
N THR A 320 -2.75 -5.19 -5.71
CA THR A 320 -3.11 -6.12 -6.79
C THR A 320 -4.52 -6.70 -6.68
N PHE A 321 -5.03 -6.99 -5.48
CA PHE A 321 -6.41 -7.49 -5.34
C PHE A 321 -7.44 -6.41 -5.69
N LEU A 322 -7.16 -5.15 -5.35
CA LEU A 322 -8.00 -4.00 -5.70
C LEU A 322 -7.97 -3.72 -7.21
N ASP A 323 -6.79 -3.80 -7.83
CA ASP A 323 -6.64 -3.77 -9.29
C ASP A 323 -7.53 -4.82 -9.97
N LEU A 324 -7.52 -6.04 -9.45
CA LEU A 324 -8.37 -7.12 -9.96
C LEU A 324 -9.86 -6.84 -9.72
N CYS A 325 -10.24 -6.23 -8.59
CA CYS A 325 -11.62 -5.81 -8.34
C CYS A 325 -12.07 -4.73 -9.34
N ASP A 326 -11.20 -3.75 -9.63
CA ASP A 326 -11.47 -2.71 -10.62
C ASP A 326 -11.69 -3.29 -12.01
N GLU A 327 -10.83 -4.21 -12.44
CA GLU A 327 -10.86 -4.85 -13.76
C GLU A 327 -12.03 -5.82 -13.94
N ASN A 328 -12.41 -6.53 -12.87
CA ASN A 328 -13.44 -7.57 -12.92
C ASN A 328 -14.83 -7.07 -12.49
N GLY A 329 -14.98 -5.77 -12.23
CA GLY A 329 -16.27 -5.20 -11.86
C GLY A 329 -16.78 -5.68 -10.50
N LEU A 330 -15.90 -5.77 -9.49
CA LEU A 330 -16.28 -6.10 -8.12
C LEU A 330 -16.25 -4.84 -7.25
N LEU A 331 -17.35 -4.54 -6.58
CA LEU A 331 -17.40 -3.47 -5.59
C LEU A 331 -16.61 -3.88 -4.35
N PHE A 332 -15.90 -2.95 -3.74
CA PHE A 332 -15.02 -3.26 -2.61
C PHE A 332 -15.34 -2.41 -1.37
N PHE A 333 -15.27 -3.04 -0.21
CA PHE A 333 -15.33 -2.39 1.10
C PHE A 333 -13.94 -2.50 1.71
N ALA A 334 -13.22 -1.39 1.72
CA ALA A 334 -11.92 -1.27 2.35
C ALA A 334 -12.10 -0.99 3.85
N GLU A 335 -11.26 -1.57 4.70
CA GLU A 335 -11.42 -1.53 6.15
C GLU A 335 -10.06 -1.49 6.84
N VAL A 336 -9.95 -0.76 7.96
CA VAL A 336 -8.80 -0.82 8.87
C VAL A 336 -8.99 -1.90 9.95
N PRO A 337 -7.92 -2.44 10.59
CA PRO A 337 -7.95 -3.53 11.59
C PRO A 337 -8.62 -3.22 12.93
N GLY A 338 -9.54 -2.25 12.96
CA GLY A 338 -10.28 -1.84 14.14
C GLY A 338 -11.29 -2.88 14.59
N TRP A 339 -10.86 -3.98 15.22
CA TRP A 339 -11.76 -5.05 15.67
C TRP A 339 -11.94 -5.10 17.19
N GLN A 340 -13.20 -5.09 17.65
CA GLN A 340 -13.59 -5.25 19.06
C GLN A 340 -12.86 -4.34 20.06
N TYR A 341 -12.51 -3.11 19.66
CA TYR A 341 -12.03 -2.09 20.60
C TYR A 341 -13.18 -1.54 21.43
N ASN A 342 -12.93 -1.36 22.73
CA ASN A 342 -13.92 -0.79 23.64
C ASN A 342 -13.93 0.75 23.58
N ALA A 343 -14.95 1.38 24.15
CA ALA A 343 -15.11 2.84 24.12
C ALA A 343 -13.90 3.60 24.74
N HIS A 344 -13.23 3.03 25.74
CA HIS A 344 -12.04 3.65 26.34
C HIS A 344 -10.89 3.73 25.32
N GLN A 345 -10.60 2.62 24.63
CA GLN A 345 -9.56 2.55 23.59
C GLN A 345 -9.86 3.49 22.41
N LEU A 346 -11.13 3.76 22.10
CA LEU A 346 -11.51 4.61 20.96
C LEU A 346 -11.65 6.10 21.27
N SER A 347 -11.69 6.51 22.54
CA SER A 347 -11.96 7.91 22.90
C SER A 347 -10.70 8.79 22.89
N HIS A 348 -9.63 8.39 23.59
CA HIS A 348 -8.35 9.11 23.74
C HIS A 348 -7.20 8.15 24.11
N SER A 349 -6.79 7.29 23.18
CA SER A 349 -5.70 6.33 23.42
C SER A 349 -4.77 6.21 22.21
N PRO A 350 -3.55 5.67 22.39
CA PRO A 350 -2.64 5.36 21.27
C PRO A 350 -3.33 4.53 20.17
N THR A 351 -4.29 3.68 20.51
CA THR A 351 -5.07 2.89 19.54
C THR A 351 -5.86 3.77 18.57
N LYS A 352 -6.48 4.85 19.05
CA LYS A 352 -7.24 5.77 18.20
C LYS A 352 -6.34 6.47 17.20
N ASP A 353 -5.16 6.91 17.65
CA ASP A 353 -4.18 7.59 16.80
C ASP A 353 -3.60 6.62 15.74
N LYS A 354 -3.35 5.36 16.11
CA LYS A 354 -2.96 4.29 15.18
C LYS A 354 -4.04 3.98 14.15
N LEU A 355 -5.30 3.87 14.58
CA LEU A 355 -6.46 3.72 13.68
C LEU A 355 -6.56 4.87 12.68
N GLY A 356 -6.39 6.11 13.15
CA GLY A 356 -6.39 7.29 12.31
C GLY A 356 -5.26 7.30 11.28
N SER A 357 -4.05 6.95 11.71
CA SER A 357 -2.86 6.90 10.84
C SER A 357 -3.03 5.83 9.75
N MET A 358 -3.42 4.61 10.13
CA MET A 358 -3.63 3.52 9.17
C MET A 358 -4.81 3.77 8.23
N LEU A 359 -5.85 4.49 8.69
CA LEU A 359 -6.94 4.94 7.83
C LEU A 359 -6.43 5.95 6.78
N GLU A 360 -5.60 6.91 7.18
CA GLU A 360 -5.01 7.88 6.26
C GLU A 360 -4.09 7.19 5.24
N GLU A 361 -3.28 6.23 5.67
CA GLU A 361 -2.44 5.39 4.80
C GLU A 361 -3.29 4.60 3.81
N MET A 362 -4.28 3.83 4.28
CA MET A 362 -5.18 3.03 3.43
C MET A 362 -5.89 3.90 2.40
N VAL A 363 -6.50 5.02 2.83
CA VAL A 363 -7.21 5.92 1.91
C VAL A 363 -6.23 6.56 0.93
N THR A 364 -5.02 6.90 1.34
CA THR A 364 -4.01 7.49 0.46
C THR A 364 -3.54 6.51 -0.61
N GLU A 365 -3.28 5.26 -0.23
CA GLU A 365 -2.79 4.20 -1.12
C GLU A 365 -3.86 3.72 -2.10
N GLN A 366 -5.12 3.68 -1.65
CA GLN A 366 -6.22 3.03 -2.35
C GLN A 366 -7.21 4.02 -2.99
N PHE A 367 -6.95 5.34 -2.92
CA PHE A 367 -7.90 6.38 -3.30
C PHE A 367 -8.48 6.22 -4.71
N ASN A 368 -7.63 5.80 -5.65
CA ASN A 368 -7.91 5.87 -7.09
C ASN A 368 -8.73 4.67 -7.60
N HIS A 369 -8.98 3.65 -6.77
CA HIS A 369 -9.71 2.44 -7.15
C HIS A 369 -11.23 2.72 -7.29
N PRO A 370 -11.82 2.68 -8.50
CA PRO A 370 -13.25 2.87 -8.69
C PRO A 370 -14.11 1.74 -8.08
N SER A 371 -13.54 0.58 -7.76
CA SER A 371 -14.24 -0.50 -7.06
C SER A 371 -14.67 -0.12 -5.64
N ILE A 372 -13.88 0.69 -4.93
CA ILE A 372 -14.12 0.97 -3.50
C ILE A 372 -15.37 1.82 -3.34
N ILE A 373 -16.42 1.31 -2.69
CA ILE A 373 -17.66 2.07 -2.41
C ILE A 373 -17.82 2.44 -0.94
N VAL A 374 -17.03 1.84 -0.05
CA VAL A 374 -17.10 2.05 1.40
C VAL A 374 -15.69 2.04 1.99
N TRP A 375 -15.41 3.05 2.81
CA TRP A 375 -14.30 3.07 3.76
C TRP A 375 -14.84 2.74 5.16
N SER A 376 -14.53 1.54 5.65
CA SER A 376 -14.97 1.07 6.96
C SER A 376 -13.92 1.41 8.03
N LEU A 377 -14.41 1.96 9.14
CA LEU A 377 -13.56 2.44 10.23
C LEU A 377 -13.26 1.35 11.28
N HIS A 378 -14.12 0.33 11.38
CA HIS A 378 -14.01 -0.72 12.39
C HIS A 378 -14.98 -1.89 12.15
N ASN A 379 -14.72 -3.00 12.83
CA ASN A 379 -15.59 -4.16 12.95
C ASN A 379 -15.90 -4.44 14.44
N GLU A 380 -17.18 -4.53 14.82
CA GLU A 380 -17.62 -4.92 16.17
C GLU A 380 -17.04 -4.12 17.35
N CYS A 381 -16.60 -2.88 17.11
CA CYS A 381 -16.18 -1.97 18.17
C CYS A 381 -17.37 -1.45 18.97
N ASP A 382 -17.12 -1.11 20.23
CA ASP A 382 -18.12 -0.49 21.09
C ASP A 382 -18.50 0.90 20.56
N THR A 383 -19.79 1.07 20.26
CA THR A 383 -20.36 2.33 19.79
C THR A 383 -21.03 3.12 20.92
N GLU A 384 -21.17 2.53 22.12
CA GLU A 384 -21.68 3.22 23.28
C GLU A 384 -20.56 3.99 23.98
N VAL A 385 -20.19 5.15 23.41
CA VAL A 385 -19.52 6.18 24.21
C VAL A 385 -20.50 6.64 25.28
N SER A 386 -20.35 6.08 26.49
CA SER A 386 -21.03 6.41 27.76
C SER A 386 -21.93 7.65 27.70
N ARG A 387 -23.24 7.44 27.87
CA ARG A 387 -24.25 8.50 28.12
C ARG A 387 -23.93 9.37 29.33
#